data_AF-A0A377J6D3-F1
#
_entry.id   AF-A0A377J6D3-F1
#
_cell.length_a   1.000
_cell.length_b   1.000
_cell.length_c   1.000
_cell.angle_alpha   90.00
_cell.angle_beta   90.00
_cell.angle_gamma   90.00
#
_symmetry.space_group_name_H-M   'P 1'
#
loop_
_entity.id
_entity.type
_entity.pdbx_description
1 polymer ?
#
loop_
_entity_poly.entity_id
_entity_poly.type
_entity_poly.pdbx_seq_one_letter_code
_entity_poly.pdbx_strand_id
1 'polypeptide(L)'
;MLRKIALVAILCNTLSALESNIIEIMQYLQRDSDLIQKGFFLNKFDIVKEGISKHKEDFSALQKFNIEVFLDEKTLNYSPIITSFLNNIIENRVALEKFLRDNDKVRAYEAFQELNHNCMKCHALLRGW
;
A
#
# COMPACT_ATOMS: atom_id res chain seq x y z
N MET A 1 35.99 27.00 14.41
CA MET A 1 35.60 26.05 13.33
C MET A 1 34.37 25.18 13.65
N LEU A 2 33.65 25.36 14.76
CA LEU A 2 32.50 24.50 15.14
C LEU A 2 31.13 24.86 14.53
N ARG A 3 30.98 26.01 13.85
CA ARG A 3 29.66 26.49 13.37
C ARG A 3 29.16 25.84 12.07
N LYS A 4 29.97 25.02 11.39
CA LYS A 4 29.61 24.40 10.09
C LYS A 4 29.08 22.97 10.19
N ILE A 5 29.08 22.36 11.39
CA ILE A 5 28.71 20.94 11.58
C ILE A 5 27.21 20.78 11.89
N ALA A 6 26.53 21.82 12.36
CA ALA A 6 25.13 21.74 12.78
C ALA A 6 24.10 21.56 11.64
N LEU A 7 24.47 21.90 10.40
CA LEU A 7 23.57 21.81 9.24
C LEU A 7 23.45 20.39 8.67
N VAL A 8 24.44 19.53 8.88
CA VAL A 8 24.43 18.14 8.38
C VAL A 8 23.55 17.23 9.24
N ALA A 9 23.47 17.48 10.55
CA ALA A 9 22.68 16.67 11.47
C ALA A 9 21.15 16.81 11.27
N ILE A 10 20.67 17.94 10.75
CA ILE A 10 19.23 18.17 10.54
C ILE A 10 18.72 17.41 9.31
N LEU A 11 19.55 17.27 8.26
CA LEU A 11 19.18 16.56 7.02
C LEU A 11 19.15 15.03 7.19
N CYS A 12 20.00 14.47 8.05
CA CYS A 12 19.98 13.03 8.34
C CYS A 12 18.71 12.60 9.10
N ASN A 13 18.20 13.45 10.01
CA ASN A 13 17.01 13.14 10.80
C ASN A 13 15.73 13.10 9.95
N THR A 14 15.63 13.93 8.91
CA THR A 14 14.43 14.00 8.07
C THR A 14 14.27 12.79 7.15
N LEU A 15 15.38 12.23 6.64
CA LEU A 15 15.32 11.07 5.75
C LEU A 15 14.97 9.79 6.53
N SER A 16 15.56 9.61 7.71
CA SER A 16 15.25 8.48 8.60
C SER A 16 13.78 8.51 9.08
N ALA A 17 13.23 9.70 9.34
CA ALA A 17 11.81 9.85 9.71
C ALA A 17 10.85 9.57 8.56
N LEU A 18 11.25 9.83 7.31
CA LEU A 18 10.44 9.52 6.12
C LEU A 18 10.40 8.00 5.88
N GLU A 19 11.56 7.33 5.98
CA GLU A 19 11.68 5.89 5.83
C GLU A 19 10.93 5.11 6.93
N SER A 20 10.97 5.59 8.18
CA SER A 20 10.19 4.95 9.25
C SER A 20 8.68 5.02 8.99
N ASN A 21 8.20 6.10 8.36
CA ASN A 21 6.78 6.31 8.10
C ASN A 21 6.25 5.38 6.99
N ILE A 22 7.01 5.17 5.90
CA ILE A 22 6.59 4.25 4.83
C ILE A 22 6.56 2.79 5.31
N ILE A 23 7.53 2.36 6.12
CA ILE A 23 7.56 1.00 6.66
C ILE A 23 6.33 0.75 7.54
N GLU A 24 5.99 1.70 8.40
CA GLU A 24 4.81 1.62 9.26
C GLU A 24 3.52 1.52 8.44
N ILE A 25 3.35 2.36 7.41
CA ILE A 25 2.20 2.30 6.50
C ILE A 25 2.10 0.93 5.82
N MET A 26 3.21 0.37 5.34
CA MET A 26 3.21 -0.96 4.71
C MET A 26 2.81 -2.08 5.68
N GLN A 27 3.18 -1.96 6.97
CA GLN A 27 2.75 -2.89 8.01
C GLN A 27 1.24 -2.79 8.31
N TYR A 28 0.68 -1.58 8.27
CA TYR A 28 -0.76 -1.39 8.39
C TYR A 28 -1.51 -1.98 7.19
N LEU A 29 -1.06 -1.69 5.97
CA LEU A 29 -1.62 -2.28 4.75
C LEU A 29 -1.60 -3.82 4.76
N GLN A 30 -0.51 -4.43 5.24
CA GLN A 30 -0.43 -5.88 5.42
C GLN A 30 -1.51 -6.36 6.40
N ARG A 31 -1.61 -5.73 7.58
CA ARG A 31 -2.59 -6.08 8.61
C ARG A 31 -4.03 -5.97 8.11
N ASP A 32 -4.32 -4.96 7.29
CA ASP A 32 -5.64 -4.76 6.73
C ASP A 32 -5.98 -5.82 5.69
N SER A 33 -5.04 -6.16 4.80
CA SER A 33 -5.19 -7.28 3.88
C SER A 33 -5.38 -8.61 4.62
N ASP A 34 -4.65 -8.85 5.71
CA ASP A 34 -4.83 -10.04 6.55
C ASP A 34 -6.24 -10.07 7.17
N LEU A 35 -6.78 -8.92 7.57
CA LEU A 35 -8.14 -8.81 8.10
C LEU A 35 -9.19 -9.13 7.04
N ILE A 36 -9.04 -8.59 5.82
CA ILE A 36 -9.92 -8.89 4.68
C ILE A 36 -9.89 -10.39 4.37
N GLN A 37 -8.69 -10.98 4.25
CA GLN A 37 -8.49 -12.40 3.96
C GLN A 37 -9.11 -13.29 5.04
N LYS A 38 -8.89 -12.96 6.32
CA LYS A 38 -9.52 -13.64 7.45
C LYS A 38 -11.04 -13.56 7.40
N GLY A 39 -11.60 -12.40 7.06
CA GLY A 39 -13.02 -12.19 6.91
C GLY A 39 -13.64 -13.12 5.84
N PHE A 40 -12.99 -13.26 4.68
CA PHE A 40 -13.42 -14.20 3.65
C PHE A 40 -13.36 -15.66 4.12
N PHE A 41 -12.25 -16.09 4.73
CA PHE A 41 -12.10 -17.47 5.21
C PHE A 41 -13.09 -17.85 6.31
N LEU A 42 -13.46 -16.91 7.18
CA LEU A 42 -14.42 -17.13 8.25
C LEU A 42 -15.88 -16.88 7.83
N ASN A 43 -16.12 -16.45 6.58
CA ASN A 43 -17.43 -16.03 6.10
C ASN A 43 -18.04 -14.90 6.98
N LYS A 44 -17.19 -13.95 7.42
CA LYS A 44 -17.50 -12.82 8.31
C LYS A 44 -17.31 -11.49 7.56
N PHE A 45 -18.37 -11.02 6.89
CA PHE A 45 -18.30 -9.84 6.01
C PHE A 45 -18.27 -8.49 6.72
N ASP A 46 -18.60 -8.46 8.00
CA ASP A 46 -18.31 -7.35 8.91
C ASP A 46 -16.79 -7.13 9.02
N ILE A 47 -16.02 -8.21 9.22
CA ILE A 47 -14.55 -8.17 9.26
C ILE A 47 -13.97 -7.76 7.90
N VAL A 48 -14.53 -8.27 6.80
CA VAL A 48 -14.13 -7.87 5.43
C VAL A 48 -14.29 -6.36 5.26
N LYS A 49 -15.45 -5.80 5.65
CA LYS A 49 -15.72 -4.36 5.53
C LYS A 49 -14.81 -3.52 6.42
N GLU A 50 -14.52 -3.98 7.63
CA GLU A 50 -13.56 -3.33 8.53
C GLU A 50 -12.17 -3.25 7.89
N GLY A 51 -11.68 -4.37 7.34
CA GLY A 51 -10.39 -4.42 6.66
C GLY A 51 -10.33 -3.51 5.42
N ILE A 52 -11.40 -3.46 4.63
CA ILE A 52 -11.48 -2.54 3.48
C ILE A 52 -11.41 -1.08 3.91
N SER A 53 -12.11 -0.71 4.99
CA SER A 53 -12.11 0.67 5.50
C SER A 53 -10.72 1.10 5.93
N LYS A 54 -10.05 0.27 6.74
CA LYS A 54 -8.68 0.52 7.21
C LYS A 54 -7.69 0.58 6.05
N HIS A 55 -7.76 -0.41 5.14
CA HIS A 55 -6.91 -0.42 3.95
C HIS A 55 -7.10 0.86 3.13
N LYS A 56 -8.32 1.38 3.00
CA LYS A 56 -8.57 2.63 2.26
C LYS A 56 -7.91 3.84 2.93
N GLU A 57 -7.99 3.93 4.25
CA GLU A 57 -7.38 4.99 5.06
C GLU A 57 -5.85 4.94 4.97
N ASP A 58 -5.25 3.78 5.23
CA ASP A 58 -3.80 3.60 5.23
C ASP A 58 -3.20 3.69 3.82
N PHE A 59 -3.92 3.22 2.79
CA PHE A 59 -3.48 3.39 1.40
C PHE A 59 -3.54 4.85 0.97
N SER A 60 -4.49 5.63 1.50
CA SER A 60 -4.54 7.08 1.25
C SER A 60 -3.36 7.81 1.89
N ALA A 61 -2.78 7.28 2.98
CA ALA A 61 -1.53 7.79 3.54
C ALA A 61 -0.35 7.49 2.61
N LEU A 62 -0.27 6.27 2.05
CA LEU A 62 0.76 5.90 1.07
C LEU A 62 0.73 6.82 -0.16
N GLN A 63 -0.45 7.15 -0.68
CA GLN A 63 -0.60 8.00 -1.86
C GLN A 63 -0.10 9.45 -1.69
N LYS A 64 0.15 9.90 -0.46
CA LYS A 64 0.69 11.25 -0.20
C LYS A 64 2.19 11.33 -0.47
N PHE A 65 2.88 10.20 -0.56
CA PHE A 65 4.30 10.20 -0.87
C PHE A 65 4.53 10.28 -2.37
N ASN A 66 5.58 11.01 -2.76
CA ASN A 66 6.10 10.89 -4.10
C ASN A 66 6.87 9.56 -4.21
N ILE A 67 6.34 8.63 -5.00
CA ILE A 67 6.91 7.29 -5.17
C ILE A 67 8.37 7.33 -5.66
N GLU A 68 8.73 8.34 -6.45
CA GLU A 68 10.07 8.49 -7.02
C GLU A 68 11.15 8.68 -5.94
N VAL A 69 10.78 9.18 -4.76
CA VAL A 69 11.72 9.34 -3.63
C VAL A 69 12.19 7.99 -3.10
N PHE A 70 11.48 6.91 -3.38
CA PHE A 70 11.83 5.55 -2.97
C PHE A 70 12.47 4.72 -4.08
N LEU A 71 12.69 5.32 -5.26
CA LEU A 71 13.31 4.65 -6.39
C LEU A 71 14.79 5.06 -6.47
N ASP A 72 15.63 4.10 -6.82
CA ASP A 72 17.03 4.35 -7.15
C ASP A 72 17.21 4.65 -8.64
N GLU A 73 18.43 4.99 -9.07
CA GLU A 73 18.74 5.27 -10.47
C GLU A 73 18.38 4.12 -11.42
N LYS A 74 18.34 2.88 -10.93
CA LYS A 74 18.04 1.68 -11.73
C LYS A 74 16.54 1.42 -11.87
N THR A 75 15.74 1.96 -10.95
CA THR A 75 14.30 1.70 -10.84
C THR A 75 13.43 2.92 -11.09
N LEU A 76 14.02 4.11 -11.25
CA LEU A 76 13.30 5.37 -11.48
C LEU A 76 12.36 5.31 -12.71
N ASN A 77 12.78 4.63 -13.77
CA ASN A 77 11.95 4.43 -14.97
C ASN A 77 10.72 3.53 -14.74
N TYR A 78 10.61 2.87 -13.58
CA TYR A 78 9.43 2.10 -13.19
C TYR A 78 8.34 2.95 -12.53
N SER A 79 8.60 4.23 -12.22
CA SER A 79 7.62 5.15 -11.61
C SER A 79 6.23 5.12 -12.29
N PRO A 80 6.11 5.17 -13.64
CA PRO A 80 4.81 5.09 -14.31
C PRO A 80 4.12 3.73 -14.11
N ILE A 81 4.89 2.64 -14.11
CA ILE A 81 4.39 1.27 -13.94
C ILE A 81 3.86 1.09 -12.51
N ILE A 82 4.61 1.56 -11.52
CA ILE A 82 4.21 1.51 -10.11
C ILE A 82 2.96 2.35 -9.88
N THR A 83 2.88 3.54 -10.49
CA THR A 83 1.68 4.38 -10.45
C THR A 83 0.46 3.65 -11.00
N SER A 84 0.61 2.92 -12.11
CA SER A 84 -0.47 2.09 -12.65
C SER A 84 -0.90 1.00 -11.67
N PHE A 85 0.03 0.31 -11.01
CA PHE A 85 -0.32 -0.70 -10.00
C PHE A 85 -1.05 -0.09 -8.79
N LEU A 86 -0.63 1.08 -8.33
CA LEU A 86 -1.31 1.81 -7.25
C LEU A 86 -2.75 2.19 -7.65
N ASN A 87 -2.97 2.62 -8.90
CA ASN A 87 -4.32 2.91 -9.40
C ASN A 87 -5.17 1.64 -9.49
N ASN A 88 -4.61 0.53 -9.99
CA ASN A 88 -5.31 -0.75 -10.05
C ASN A 88 -5.71 -1.27 -8.66
N ILE A 89 -4.92 -1.01 -7.61
CA ILE A 89 -5.30 -1.33 -6.22
C ILE A 89 -6.59 -0.60 -5.82
N ILE A 90 -6.72 0.68 -6.21
CA ILE A 90 -7.92 1.48 -5.94
C ILE A 90 -9.12 0.92 -6.70
N GLU A 91 -8.95 0.64 -7.99
CA GLU A 91 -10.00 0.10 -8.85
C GLU A 91 -10.51 -1.26 -8.32
N ASN A 92 -9.59 -2.16 -7.95
CA ASN A 92 -9.94 -3.46 -7.38
C ASN A 92 -10.62 -3.33 -6.01
N ARG A 93 -10.22 -2.35 -5.18
CA ARG A 93 -10.93 -2.05 -3.93
C ARG A 93 -12.36 -1.57 -4.18
N VAL A 94 -12.56 -0.69 -5.16
CA VAL A 94 -13.90 -0.21 -5.55
C VAL A 94 -14.76 -1.35 -6.09
N ALA A 95 -14.19 -2.24 -6.89
CA ALA A 95 -14.85 -3.44 -7.38
C ALA A 95 -15.24 -4.38 -6.23
N LEU A 96 -14.31 -4.66 -5.30
CA LEU A 96 -14.56 -5.42 -4.08
C LEU A 96 -15.73 -4.84 -3.27
N GLU A 97 -15.72 -3.54 -2.99
CA GLU A 97 -16.83 -2.86 -2.28
C GLU A 97 -18.15 -2.99 -3.03
N LYS A 98 -18.13 -2.85 -4.37
CA LYS A 98 -19.32 -3.01 -5.21
C LYS A 98 -19.88 -4.43 -5.14
N PHE A 99 -19.06 -5.44 -5.34
CA PHE A 99 -19.50 -6.84 -5.29
C PHE A 99 -20.06 -7.22 -3.92
N LEU A 100 -19.47 -6.70 -2.83
CA LEU A 100 -20.02 -6.88 -1.49
C LEU A 100 -21.40 -6.23 -1.31
N ARG A 101 -21.63 -5.04 -1.87
CA ARG A 101 -22.96 -4.39 -1.86
C ARG A 101 -23.99 -5.18 -2.66
N ASP A 102 -23.56 -5.77 -3.77
CA ASP A 102 -24.41 -6.59 -4.65
C ASP A 102 -24.57 -8.03 -4.13
N ASN A 103 -23.99 -8.35 -2.95
CA ASN A 103 -23.97 -9.68 -2.34
C ASN A 103 -23.29 -10.78 -3.19
N ASP A 104 -22.46 -10.38 -4.16
CA ASP A 104 -21.64 -11.27 -4.99
C ASP A 104 -20.30 -11.56 -4.30
N LYS A 105 -20.34 -12.48 -3.34
CA LYS A 105 -19.20 -12.76 -2.44
C LYS A 105 -18.01 -13.40 -3.15
N VAL A 106 -18.27 -14.15 -4.24
CA VAL A 106 -17.20 -14.79 -5.03
C VAL A 106 -16.43 -13.74 -5.79
N ARG A 107 -17.13 -12.86 -6.53
CA ARG A 107 -16.45 -11.76 -7.24
C ARG A 107 -15.80 -10.74 -6.30
N ALA A 108 -16.39 -10.52 -5.13
CA ALA A 108 -15.73 -9.74 -4.08
C ALA A 108 -14.37 -10.38 -3.71
N TYR A 109 -14.32 -11.68 -3.46
CA TYR A 109 -13.07 -12.37 -3.16
C TYR A 109 -12.06 -12.29 -4.31
N GLU A 110 -12.50 -12.49 -5.56
CA GLU A 110 -11.65 -12.34 -6.74
C GLU A 110 -11.05 -10.93 -6.86
N ALA A 111 -11.86 -9.88 -6.69
CA ALA A 111 -11.38 -8.50 -6.69
C ALA A 111 -10.36 -8.23 -5.58
N PHE A 112 -10.52 -8.85 -4.41
CA PHE A 112 -9.52 -8.78 -3.34
C PHE A 112 -8.21 -9.49 -3.70
N GLN A 113 -8.27 -10.64 -4.39
CA GLN A 113 -7.06 -11.31 -4.87
C GLN A 113 -6.32 -10.46 -5.92
N GLU A 114 -7.04 -9.83 -6.84
CA GLU A 114 -6.45 -8.90 -7.81
C GLU A 114 -5.84 -7.65 -7.14
N LEU A 115 -6.45 -7.14 -6.07
CA LEU A 115 -5.87 -6.10 -5.24
C LEU A 115 -4.51 -6.54 -4.69
N ASN A 116 -4.45 -7.68 -4.00
CA ASN A 116 -3.20 -8.22 -3.44
C ASN A 116 -2.16 -8.52 -4.53
N HIS A 117 -2.60 -9.00 -5.70
CA HIS A 117 -1.71 -9.26 -6.81
C HIS A 117 -1.01 -7.97 -7.28
N ASN A 118 -1.72 -6.83 -7.33
CA ASN A 118 -1.09 -5.55 -7.66
C ASN A 118 -0.11 -5.08 -6.56
N CYS A 119 -0.38 -5.34 -5.28
CA CYS A 119 0.61 -5.13 -4.22
C CYS A 119 1.89 -5.95 -4.48
N MET A 120 1.73 -7.21 -4.87
CA MET A 120 2.87 -8.09 -5.16
C MET A 120 3.62 -7.71 -6.43
N LYS A 121 2.98 -7.11 -7.44
CA LYS A 121 3.69 -6.58 -8.61
C LYS A 121 4.66 -5.46 -8.23
N CYS A 122 4.26 -4.54 -7.35
CA CYS A 122 5.17 -3.53 -6.81
C CYS A 122 6.34 -4.17 -6.05
N HIS A 123 6.05 -5.16 -5.19
CA HIS A 123 7.09 -5.86 -4.43
C HIS A 123 8.05 -6.64 -5.31
N ALA A 124 7.58 -7.31 -6.38
CA ALA A 124 8.44 -8.00 -7.32
C ALA A 124 9.43 -7.03 -7.99
N LEU A 125 8.95 -5.87 -8.46
CA LEU A 125 9.80 -4.86 -9.09
C LEU A 125 10.81 -4.23 -8.14
N LEU A 126 10.40 -3.90 -6.91
CA LEU A 126 11.23 -3.10 -5.99
C LEU A 126 12.04 -3.94 -5.00
N ARG A 127 11.62 -5.17 -4.71
CA ARG A 127 12.22 -6.03 -3.68
C ARG A 127 12.81 -7.33 -4.23
N GLY A 128 12.73 -7.54 -5.55
CA GLY A 128 13.30 -8.71 -6.22
C GLY A 128 12.64 -10.02 -5.81
N TRP A 129 11.32 -10.00 -5.65
CA TRP A 129 10.49 -11.19 -5.38
C TRP A 129 10.41 -12.11 -6.60
#